data_AF-A0A7G9WI36-F1
#
_entry.id   AF-A0A7G9WI36-F1
#
_cell.length_a   1.000
_cell.length_b   1.000
_cell.length_c   1.000
_cell.angle_alpha   90.00
_cell.angle_beta   90.00
_cell.angle_gamma   90.00
#
_symmetry.space_group_name_H-M   'P 1'
#
loop_
_entity.id
_entity.type
_entity.pdbx_description
1 polymer ?
#
loop_
_entity_poly.entity_id
_entity_poly.type
_entity_poly.pdbx_seq_one_letter_code
_entity_poly.pdbx_strand_id
1 'polypeptide(L)'
;MENRFGIPKADYFTENSNFYTGSLLPFNYRIDAGGDTIQVIVWYGKMCLAKSKPSAQREFSKDTEGCGKALAWLEEQYQICVKQQ
;
A
#
# COMPACT_ATOMS: atom_id res chain seq x y z
N MET A 1 -4.04 -6.63 14.49
CA MET A 1 -4.09 -7.23 13.14
C MET A 1 -2.70 -7.71 12.80
N GLU A 2 -2.60 -8.92 12.26
CA GLU A 2 -1.33 -9.44 11.76
C GLU A 2 -0.93 -8.66 10.49
N ASN A 3 0.29 -8.15 10.46
CA ASN A 3 0.84 -7.44 9.31
C ASN A 3 1.26 -8.43 8.22
N ARG A 4 0.28 -9.02 7.54
CA ARG A 4 0.51 -9.98 6.44
C ARG A 4 1.30 -9.42 5.26
N PHE A 5 1.34 -8.10 5.15
CA PHE A 5 2.03 -7.37 4.10
C PHE A 5 3.50 -7.10 4.44
N GLY A 6 3.93 -7.38 5.69
CA GLY A 6 5.30 -7.11 6.12
C GLY A 6 5.66 -5.62 6.09
N ILE A 7 4.68 -4.71 6.15
CA ILE A 7 4.93 -3.27 6.11
C ILE A 7 5.80 -2.87 7.32
N PRO A 8 6.88 -2.11 7.15
CA PRO A 8 7.66 -1.61 8.28
C PRO A 8 6.83 -0.75 9.26
N LYS A 9 7.44 -0.40 10.39
CA LYS A 9 6.83 0.56 11.32
C LYS A 9 6.68 1.94 10.66
N ALA A 10 5.85 2.80 11.25
CA ALA A 10 5.48 4.10 10.69
C ALA A 10 6.70 5.01 10.45
N ASP A 11 7.71 4.96 11.32
CA ASP A 11 8.99 5.70 11.23
C ASP A 11 9.73 5.49 9.89
N TYR A 12 9.60 4.31 9.28
CA TYR A 12 10.11 4.03 7.93
C TYR A 12 9.55 5.00 6.88
N PHE A 13 8.29 5.41 7.03
CA PHE A 13 7.62 6.35 6.12
C PHE A 13 7.67 7.78 6.63
N THR A 14 7.42 8.01 7.93
CA THR A 14 7.25 9.36 8.49
C THR A 14 8.56 10.10 8.64
N GLU A 15 9.60 9.44 9.15
CA GLU A 15 10.91 10.06 9.41
C GLU A 15 11.83 9.93 8.20
N ASN A 16 11.82 8.77 7.54
CA ASN A 16 12.78 8.45 6.49
C ASN A 16 12.25 8.71 5.07
N SER A 17 10.94 8.92 4.91
CA SER A 17 10.29 9.13 3.59
C SER A 17 10.59 8.00 2.59
N ASN A 18 10.77 6.77 3.08
CA ASN A 18 11.06 5.64 2.21
C ASN A 18 9.81 5.19 1.46
N PHE A 19 10.00 4.64 0.27
CA PHE A 19 8.96 3.88 -0.41
C PHE A 19 9.04 2.39 -0.02
N TYR A 20 7.92 1.69 -0.18
CA TYR A 20 7.82 0.26 0.05
C TYR A 20 6.94 -0.39 -1.01
N THR A 21 7.36 -1.54 -1.54
CA THR A 21 6.61 -2.32 -2.52
C THR A 21 6.48 -3.75 -2.05
N GLY A 22 5.34 -4.38 -2.31
CA GLY A 22 5.18 -5.80 -2.02
C GLY A 22 4.04 -6.41 -2.81
N SER A 23 3.88 -7.73 -2.64
CA SER A 23 2.89 -8.51 -3.37
C SER A 23 2.42 -9.72 -2.57
N LEU A 24 1.14 -10.04 -2.71
CA LEU A 24 0.48 -11.28 -2.30
C LEU A 24 -0.34 -11.74 -3.51
N LEU A 25 0.30 -12.44 -4.47
CA LEU A 25 -0.25 -12.71 -5.81
C LEU A 25 -1.72 -13.18 -5.74
N PRO A 26 -2.65 -12.58 -6.52
CA PRO A 26 -2.43 -11.59 -7.59
C PRO A 26 -2.41 -10.13 -7.12
N PHE A 27 -2.44 -9.85 -5.82
CA PHE A 27 -2.45 -8.51 -5.28
C PHE A 27 -1.04 -7.92 -5.22
N ASN A 28 -0.85 -6.73 -5.76
CA ASN A 28 0.41 -5.99 -5.67
C ASN A 28 0.13 -4.58 -5.14
N TYR A 29 1.11 -4.00 -4.44
CA TYR A 29 0.99 -2.67 -3.88
C TYR A 29 2.31 -1.93 -3.83
N ARG A 30 2.19 -0.60 -3.81
CA ARG A 30 3.29 0.35 -3.61
C ARG A 30 2.82 1.44 -2.66
N ILE A 31 3.69 1.79 -1.72
CA ILE A 31 3.53 2.87 -0.77
C ILE A 31 4.66 3.86 -1.03
N ASP A 32 4.33 5.10 -1.37
CA ASP A 32 5.27 6.19 -1.53
C ASP A 32 5.01 7.23 -0.43
N ALA A 33 6.03 7.54 0.37
CA ALA A 33 5.98 8.61 1.35
C ALA A 33 6.74 9.83 0.81
N GLY A 34 6.02 10.92 0.54
CA GLY A 34 6.59 12.11 -0.08
C GLY A 34 5.93 13.38 0.45
N GLY A 35 6.71 14.41 0.73
CA GLY A 35 6.21 15.62 1.39
C GLY A 35 5.52 15.25 2.72
N ASP A 36 4.26 15.67 2.83
CA ASP A 36 3.39 15.46 4.00
C ASP A 36 2.36 14.33 3.81
N THR A 37 2.50 13.52 2.75
CA THR A 37 1.53 12.46 2.41
C THR A 37 2.17 11.08 2.24
N ILE A 38 1.33 10.07 2.43
CA ILE A 38 1.58 8.68 2.09
C ILE A 38 0.59 8.30 0.99
N GLN A 39 1.10 7.98 -0.19
CA GLN A 39 0.30 7.50 -1.31
C GLN A 39 0.41 5.97 -1.39
N VAL A 40 -0.73 5.28 -1.45
CA VAL A 40 -0.81 3.84 -1.63
C VAL A 40 -1.47 3.54 -2.97
N ILE A 41 -0.83 2.71 -3.79
CA ILE A 41 -1.31 2.28 -5.10
C ILE A 41 -1.39 0.76 -5.09
N VAL A 42 -2.51 0.20 -5.59
CA VAL A 42 -2.69 -1.25 -5.73
C VAL A 42 -2.98 -1.61 -7.19
N TRP A 43 -2.49 -2.77 -7.62
CA TRP A 43 -2.77 -3.32 -8.94
C TRP A 43 -2.79 -4.86 -8.90
N TYR A 44 -3.55 -5.47 -9.80
CA TYR A 44 -3.76 -6.93 -9.78
C TYR A 44 -3.07 -7.61 -10.96
N GLY A 45 -2.62 -8.85 -10.73
CA GLY A 45 -2.03 -9.73 -11.72
C GLY A 45 -0.53 -9.99 -11.49
N LYS A 46 0.12 -10.50 -12.54
CA LYS A 46 1.51 -10.97 -12.50
C LYS A 46 2.54 -9.92 -12.92
N MET A 47 2.07 -8.79 -13.45
CA MET A 47 2.92 -7.76 -14.03
C MET A 47 3.29 -6.70 -13.00
N CYS A 48 4.44 -6.04 -13.18
CA CYS A 48 4.82 -4.89 -12.38
C CYS A 48 3.94 -3.68 -12.70
N LEU A 49 3.97 -2.67 -11.82
CA LEU A 49 3.17 -1.45 -11.97
C LEU A 49 3.37 -0.76 -13.32
N ALA A 50 4.61 -0.68 -13.83
CA ALA A 50 4.93 -0.05 -15.12
C ALA A 50 4.23 -0.72 -16.33
N LYS A 51 3.78 -1.97 -16.18
CA LYS A 51 3.08 -2.75 -17.21
C LYS A 51 1.62 -3.03 -16.85
N SER A 52 1.11 -2.41 -15.78
CA SER A 52 -0.22 -2.66 -15.24
C SER A 52 -1.00 -1.36 -15.12
N LYS A 53 -2.33 -1.45 -15.08
CA LYS A 53 -3.18 -0.33 -14.71
C LYS A 53 -3.42 -0.37 -13.19
N PRO A 54 -3.24 0.74 -12.46
CA PRO A 54 -3.69 0.82 -11.08
C PRO A 54 -5.16 0.44 -10.96
N SER A 55 -5.47 -0.44 -10.00
CA SER A 55 -6.84 -0.83 -9.67
C SER A 55 -7.47 0.18 -8.71
N ALA A 56 -6.67 0.68 -7.76
CA ALA A 56 -7.05 1.79 -6.89
C ALA A 56 -5.79 2.52 -6.38
N GLN A 57 -5.97 3.78 -5.97
CA GLN A 57 -4.95 4.56 -5.30
C GLN A 57 -5.59 5.50 -4.28
N ARG A 58 -4.89 5.78 -3.18
CA ARG A 58 -5.37 6.71 -2.15
C ARG A 58 -4.20 7.37 -1.42
N GLU A 59 -4.43 8.59 -0.95
CA GLU A 59 -3.48 9.36 -0.15
C GLU A 59 -3.95 9.49 1.30
N PHE A 60 -2.98 9.53 2.21
CA PHE A 60 -3.14 9.67 3.64
C PHE A 60 -2.12 10.67 4.18
N SER A 61 -2.36 11.19 5.38
CA SER A 61 -1.37 12.02 6.08
C SER A 61 -0.10 11.22 6.38
N LYS A 62 1.06 11.87 6.31
CA LYS A 62 2.35 11.26 6.68
C LYS A 62 2.61 11.37 8.18
N ASP A 63 1.75 10.71 8.94
CA ASP A 63 1.86 10.58 10.39
C ASP A 63 1.44 9.15 10.79
N THR A 64 1.50 8.86 12.10
CA THR A 64 1.14 7.55 12.63
C THR A 64 -0.32 7.17 12.34
N GLU A 65 -1.24 8.14 12.36
CA GLU A 65 -2.66 7.90 12.10
C GLU A 65 -2.90 7.57 10.62
N GLY A 66 -2.28 8.33 9.73
CA GLY A 66 -2.33 8.12 8.30
C GLY A 66 -1.66 6.81 7.87
N CYS A 67 -0.54 6.42 8.49
CA CYS A 67 0.04 5.07 8.34
C CYS A 67 -0.98 3.98 8.71
N GLY A 68 -1.67 4.14 9.84
CA GLY A 68 -2.70 3.19 10.28
C GLY A 68 -3.87 3.10 9.30
N LYS A 69 -4.36 4.25 8.80
CA LYS A 69 -5.41 4.33 7.79
C LYS A 69 -4.99 3.72 6.45
N ALA A 70 -3.74 3.93 6.04
CA ALA A 70 -3.15 3.35 4.84
C ALA A 70 -3.13 1.82 4.91
N LEU A 71 -2.73 1.25 6.05
CA LEU A 71 -2.73 -0.19 6.29
C LEU A 71 -4.14 -0.79 6.28
N ALA A 72 -5.09 -0.13 6.95
CA ALA A 72 -6.49 -0.58 6.97
C ALA A 72 -7.09 -0.58 5.55
N TRP A 73 -6.86 0.48 4.79
CA TRP A 73 -7.31 0.58 3.39
C TRP A 73 -6.64 -0.46 2.48
N LEU A 74 -5.35 -0.73 2.69
CA LEU A 74 -4.63 -1.77 1.94
C LEU A 74 -5.25 -3.15 2.16
N GLU A 75 -5.64 -3.48 3.40
CA GLU A 75 -6.37 -4.71 3.71
C GLU A 75 -7.74 -4.77 3.03
N GLU A 76 -8.49 -3.66 3.00
CA GLU A 76 -9.76 -3.59 2.25
C GLU A 76 -9.55 -3.90 0.75
N GLN A 77 -8.51 -3.32 0.12
CA GLN A 77 -8.20 -3.59 -1.27
C GLN A 77 -7.79 -5.05 -1.51
N TYR A 78 -7.04 -5.64 -0.57
CA TYR A 78 -6.72 -7.06 -0.63
C TYR A 78 -7.99 -7.92 -0.59
N GLN A 79 -8.93 -7.62 0.32
CA GLN A 79 -10.22 -8.33 0.39
C GLN A 79 -11.07 -8.19 -0.88
N ILE A 80 -11.01 -7.03 -1.54
CA ILE A 80 -11.65 -6.84 -2.86
C ILE A 80 -10.98 -7.72 -3.92
N CYS A 81 -9.65 -7.74 -3.97
CA CYS A 81 -8.88 -8.53 -4.93
C CYS A 81 -9.17 -10.04 -4.83
N VAL A 82 -9.23 -10.58 -3.61
CA VAL A 82 -9.49 -12.02 -3.40
C VAL A 82 -10.93 -12.41 -3.70
N LYS A 83 -11.91 -11.50 -3.56
CA LYS A 83 -13.32 -11.76 -3.89
C LYS A 83 -13.62 -11.70 -5.38
N GLN A 84 -12.73 -11.11 -6.17
CA GLN A 84 -12.83 -11.05 -7.64
C GLN A 84 -12.26 -12.31 -8.32
N GLN A 85 -11.77 -13.27 -7.54
CA GLN A 85 -11.36 -14.59 -8.00
C GLN A 85 -12.48 -15.60 -7.79
#